data_AF-A0A183FC49-F1
#
_entry.id   AF-A0A183FC49-F1
#
_cell.length_a   1.000
_cell.length_b   1.000
_cell.length_c   1.000
_cell.angle_alpha   90.00
_cell.angle_beta   90.00
_cell.angle_gamma   90.00
#
_symmetry.space_group_name_H-M   'P 1'
#
loop_
_entity.id
_entity.type
_entity.pdbx_description
1 polymer ?
#
loop_
_entity_poly.entity_id
_entity_poly.type
_entity_poly.pdbx_seq_one_letter_code
_entity_poly.pdbx_strand_id
1 'polypeptide(L)'
;MGKPVNPGQRKTRVVPEKPMPQKGKCYICHEFGHLAKDCAEGDRKAKTEKKRAPTSLSARLGGACLAVEAEEVSKSSPLFGKRLSTTVVIFGREWTALLDTGSEISILPGQVLRQARTDGVDIDRDVVEHP
;
A
#
# COMPACT_ATOMS: atom_id res chain seq x y z
N MET A 1 40.19 -44.50 62.18
CA MET A 1 40.99 -43.90 61.09
C MET A 1 40.04 -43.24 60.10
N GLY A 2 40.25 -41.97 59.77
CA GLY A 2 39.33 -41.14 58.98
C GLY A 2 39.23 -41.56 57.51
N LYS A 3 38.03 -41.45 56.94
CA LYS A 3 37.81 -41.57 55.49
C LYS A 3 38.13 -40.23 54.81
N PRO A 4 38.74 -40.22 53.62
CA PRO A 4 39.17 -39.01 52.94
C PRO A 4 37.96 -38.18 52.46
N VAL A 5 38.04 -36.86 52.68
CA VAL A 5 37.12 -35.88 52.08
C VAL A 5 37.54 -35.65 50.62
N ASN A 6 36.61 -35.76 49.69
CA ASN A 6 36.86 -35.58 48.26
C ASN A 6 36.87 -34.07 47.91
N PRO A 7 37.92 -33.55 47.25
CA PRO A 7 37.96 -32.16 46.82
C PRO A 7 37.40 -31.99 45.41
N GLY A 8 36.72 -30.86 45.18
CA GLY A 8 36.69 -30.23 43.85
C GLY A 8 35.57 -30.66 42.91
N GLN A 9 34.38 -30.08 43.08
CA GLN A 9 33.48 -29.85 41.95
C GLN A 9 33.47 -28.35 41.63
N ARG A 10 34.32 -27.96 40.68
CA ARG A 10 34.20 -26.67 39.98
C ARG A 10 32.86 -26.69 39.24
N LYS A 11 31.91 -25.87 39.71
CA LYS A 11 30.65 -25.62 39.00
C LYS A 11 30.97 -24.98 37.65
N THR A 12 30.90 -25.75 36.57
CA THR A 12 30.91 -25.20 35.21
C THR A 12 29.67 -24.33 35.04
N ARG A 13 29.90 -23.03 34.86
CA ARG A 13 28.87 -22.04 34.56
C ARG A 13 28.27 -22.40 33.20
N VAL A 14 27.08 -22.99 33.18
CA VAL A 14 26.29 -23.18 31.95
C VAL A 14 25.87 -21.79 31.48
N VAL A 15 26.41 -21.35 30.34
CA VAL A 15 25.97 -20.11 29.68
C VAL A 15 24.66 -20.46 28.95
N PRO A 16 23.56 -19.73 29.16
CA PRO A 16 22.34 -19.96 28.39
C PRO A 16 22.61 -19.58 26.94
N GLU A 17 22.55 -20.56 26.03
CA GLU A 17 22.62 -20.31 24.60
C GLU A 17 21.44 -19.42 24.20
N LYS A 18 21.73 -18.24 23.64
CA LYS A 18 20.69 -17.38 23.07
C LYS A 18 19.99 -18.16 21.95
N PRO A 19 18.65 -18.25 21.93
CA PRO A 19 17.95 -18.86 20.81
C PRO A 19 18.29 -18.08 19.54
N MET A 20 18.79 -18.82 18.54
CA MET A 20 19.13 -18.28 17.23
C MET A 20 17.90 -17.57 16.65
N PRO A 21 18.05 -16.41 15.98
CA PRO A 21 16.92 -15.73 15.36
C PRO A 21 16.31 -16.69 14.35
N GLN A 22 15.13 -17.22 14.65
CA GLN A 22 14.43 -18.11 13.75
C GLN A 22 14.11 -17.32 12.49
N LYS A 23 14.87 -17.56 11.42
CA LYS A 23 14.59 -16.99 10.11
C LYS A 23 13.18 -17.46 9.74
N GLY A 24 12.24 -16.51 9.74
CA GLY A 24 10.81 -16.78 9.57
C GLY A 24 10.50 -17.46 8.24
N LYS A 25 9.24 -17.83 8.05
CA LYS A 25 8.75 -18.47 6.82
C LYS A 25 9.01 -17.57 5.61
N CYS A 26 9.57 -18.12 4.54
CA CYS A 26 9.74 -17.42 3.28
C CYS A 26 8.38 -17.09 2.65
N TYR A 27 8.18 -15.85 2.20
CA TYR A 27 6.94 -15.44 1.54
C TYR A 27 6.86 -15.84 0.05
N ILE A 28 7.93 -16.40 -0.51
CA ILE A 28 8.03 -16.75 -1.95
C ILE A 28 7.77 -18.24 -2.18
N CYS A 29 8.44 -19.10 -1.42
CA CYS A 29 8.32 -20.57 -1.53
C CYS A 29 7.65 -21.21 -0.31
N HIS A 30 7.32 -20.44 0.73
CA HIS A 30 6.68 -20.93 1.95
C HIS A 30 7.52 -21.89 2.82
N GLU A 31 8.80 -22.07 2.51
CA GLU A 31 9.74 -22.85 3.33
C GLU A 31 10.34 -22.03 4.47
N PHE A 32 10.77 -22.68 5.55
CA PHE A 32 11.41 -22.05 6.71
C PHE A 32 12.94 -21.98 6.57
N GLY A 33 13.59 -21.12 7.37
CA GLY A 33 15.05 -21.03 7.41
C GLY A 33 15.65 -19.91 6.53
N HIS A 34 14.83 -19.20 5.75
CA HIS A 34 15.22 -18.01 5.00
C HIS A 34 14.03 -17.06 4.80
N LEU A 35 14.29 -15.77 4.64
CA LEU A 35 13.26 -14.79 4.29
C LEU A 35 13.18 -14.64 2.77
N ALA A 36 12.10 -14.02 2.27
CA ALA A 36 11.90 -13.77 0.84
C ALA A 36 13.10 -13.14 0.12
N LYS A 37 13.86 -12.27 0.82
CA LYS A 37 15.07 -11.62 0.29
C LYS A 37 16.23 -12.59 0.01
N ASP A 38 16.27 -13.71 0.72
CA ASP A 38 17.32 -14.73 0.63
C ASP A 38 16.85 -15.99 -0.14
N CYS A 39 15.68 -15.92 -0.79
CA CYS A 39 15.11 -17.06 -1.49
C CYS A 39 15.82 -17.28 -2.83
N ALA A 40 16.36 -18.48 -3.06
CA ALA A 40 16.99 -18.85 -4.33
C ALA A 40 16.02 -18.77 -5.54
N GLU A 41 14.71 -18.80 -5.29
CA GLU A 41 13.67 -18.59 -6.30
C GLU A 41 13.22 -17.12 -6.42
N GLY A 42 13.74 -16.22 -5.60
CA GLY A 42 13.35 -14.81 -5.55
C GLY A 42 13.48 -14.11 -6.90
N ASP A 43 14.57 -14.39 -7.62
CA ASP A 43 14.81 -13.84 -8.96
C ASP A 43 13.93 -14.48 -10.05
N ARG A 44 13.44 -15.71 -9.82
CA ARG A 44 12.64 -16.45 -10.81
C ARG A 44 11.18 -16.00 -10.82
N LYS A 45 10.63 -15.60 -9.66
CA LYS A 45 9.27 -15.02 -9.57
C LYS A 45 9.24 -13.52 -9.85
N ALA A 46 10.33 -12.78 -9.62
CA ALA A 46 10.45 -11.37 -10.03
C ALA A 46 10.41 -11.20 -11.56
N LYS A 47 10.73 -12.24 -12.34
CA LYS A 47 10.67 -12.24 -13.82
C LYS A 47 9.41 -12.84 -14.42
N THR A 48 8.35 -13.06 -13.62
CA THR A 48 6.97 -13.14 -14.14
C THR A 48 6.17 -11.91 -13.74
N GLU A 49 6.82 -10.75 -13.65
CA GLU A 49 6.16 -9.56 -14.17
C GLU A 49 5.99 -9.81 -15.68
N LYS A 50 4.86 -10.41 -16.05
CA LYS A 50 4.29 -10.13 -17.36
C LYS A 50 4.35 -8.61 -17.44
N LYS A 51 5.20 -8.04 -18.30
CA LYS A 51 5.06 -6.67 -18.78
C LYS A 51 3.68 -6.60 -19.40
N ARG A 52 2.64 -6.47 -18.56
CA ARG A 52 1.28 -6.27 -19.02
C ARG A 52 1.41 -4.93 -19.70
N ALA A 53 1.19 -4.93 -21.02
CA ALA A 53 1.03 -3.68 -21.75
C ALA A 53 0.10 -2.77 -20.94
N PRO A 54 0.33 -1.45 -20.94
CA PRO A 54 -0.54 -0.53 -20.23
C PRO A 54 -1.99 -0.87 -20.59
N THR A 55 -2.75 -1.35 -19.61
CA THR A 55 -4.17 -1.60 -19.79
C THR A 55 -4.85 -0.24 -19.86
N SER A 56 -5.82 -0.09 -20.74
CA SER A 56 -6.55 1.17 -20.95
C SER A 56 -7.09 1.77 -19.63
N LEU A 57 -7.27 3.09 -19.59
CA LEU A 57 -7.87 3.79 -18.45
C LEU A 57 -9.21 3.17 -18.05
N SER A 58 -10.03 2.84 -19.05
CA SER A 58 -11.31 2.17 -18.87
C SER A 58 -11.19 0.79 -18.22
N ALA A 59 -10.14 0.02 -18.53
CA ALA A 59 -9.87 -1.28 -17.93
C ALA A 59 -9.45 -1.13 -16.47
N ARG A 60 -8.63 -0.11 -16.15
CA ARG A 60 -8.20 0.19 -14.77
C ARG A 60 -9.35 0.66 -13.88
N LEU A 61 -10.31 1.38 -14.46
CA LEU A 61 -11.51 1.87 -13.77
C LEU A 61 -12.65 0.83 -13.72
N GLY A 62 -12.50 -0.32 -14.36
CA GLY A 62 -13.50 -1.39 -14.41
C GLY A 62 -13.66 -2.20 -13.11
N GLY A 63 -12.76 -2.01 -12.13
CA GLY A 63 -12.87 -2.63 -10.81
C GLY A 63 -14.05 -2.07 -9.99
N ALA A 64 -14.58 -2.89 -9.08
CA ALA A 64 -15.64 -2.49 -8.18
C ALA A 64 -15.13 -1.49 -7.12
N CYS A 65 -15.17 -0.20 -7.43
CA CYS A 65 -15.08 0.84 -6.39
C CYS A 65 -16.43 0.92 -5.67
N LEU A 66 -16.44 0.58 -4.38
CA LEU A 66 -17.58 0.81 -3.49
C LEU A 66 -17.82 2.32 -3.35
N ALA A 67 -19.08 2.74 -3.37
CA ALA A 67 -19.44 4.11 -3.03
C ALA A 67 -19.08 4.37 -1.57
N VAL A 68 -18.37 5.47 -1.31
CA VAL A 68 -18.13 5.96 0.04
C VAL A 68 -19.06 7.15 0.23
N GLU A 69 -20.10 6.95 1.02
CA GLU A 69 -20.96 8.04 1.48
C GLU A 69 -20.13 8.90 2.43
N ALA A 70 -19.95 10.18 2.10
CA ALA A 70 -19.27 11.14 2.95
C ALA A 70 -20.31 12.09 3.56
N GLU A 71 -20.53 11.97 4.86
CA GLU A 71 -21.30 12.94 5.64
C GLU A 71 -20.43 14.21 5.84
N GLU A 72 -20.90 15.35 5.36
CA GLU A 72 -20.26 16.65 5.55
C GLU A 72 -20.36 17.08 7.02
N VAL A 73 -19.38 16.70 7.83
CA VAL A 73 -19.28 17.18 9.22
C VAL A 73 -18.56 18.53 9.23
N SER A 74 -19.33 19.62 9.30
CA SER A 74 -18.82 20.97 9.52
C SER A 74 -18.30 21.15 10.96
N LYS A 75 -17.12 20.60 11.28
CA LYS A 75 -16.41 20.90 12.53
C LYS A 75 -15.59 22.17 12.33
N SER A 76 -16.14 23.32 12.73
CA SER A 76 -15.35 24.54 12.85
C SER A 76 -14.31 24.35 13.96
N SER A 77 -13.03 24.46 13.62
CA SER A 77 -11.96 24.56 14.60
C SER A 77 -11.31 25.93 14.44
N PRO A 78 -10.86 26.58 15.52
CA PRO A 78 -10.27 27.93 15.45
C PRO A 78 -8.94 27.97 14.68
N LEU A 79 -8.36 26.80 14.36
CA LEU A 79 -7.10 26.68 13.64
C LEU A 79 -7.26 26.64 12.11
N PHE A 80 -8.47 26.42 11.59
CA PHE A 80 -8.73 26.30 10.15
C PHE A 80 -9.89 27.19 9.73
N GLY A 81 -9.69 27.92 8.63
CA GLY A 81 -10.75 28.70 8.00
C GLY A 81 -11.85 27.83 7.39
N LYS A 82 -12.91 28.46 6.88
CA LYS A 82 -13.94 27.74 6.12
C LYS A 82 -13.31 27.05 4.91
N ARG A 83 -13.77 25.83 4.59
CA ARG A 83 -13.40 25.13 3.36
C ARG A 83 -13.75 26.04 2.17
N LEU A 84 -12.75 26.36 1.35
CA LEU A 84 -12.96 27.13 0.13
C LEU A 84 -13.22 26.18 -1.03
N SER A 85 -14.43 26.20 -1.57
CA SER A 85 -14.82 25.34 -2.69
C SER A 85 -15.40 26.16 -3.83
N THR A 86 -15.29 25.64 -5.04
CA THR A 86 -15.86 26.24 -6.25
C THR A 86 -16.46 25.16 -7.14
N THR A 87 -17.31 25.57 -8.07
CA THR A 87 -17.84 24.69 -9.11
C THR A 87 -16.85 24.65 -10.28
N VAL A 88 -16.53 23.45 -10.75
CA VAL A 88 -15.70 23.21 -11.94
C VAL A 88 -16.46 22.33 -12.92
N VAL A 89 -16.24 22.54 -14.22
CA VAL A 89 -16.85 21.72 -15.27
C VAL A 89 -15.81 20.72 -15.79
N ILE A 90 -16.09 19.43 -15.64
CA ILE A 90 -15.20 18.34 -16.08
C ILE A 90 -16.05 17.32 -16.85
N PHE A 91 -15.63 17.01 -18.09
CA PHE A 91 -16.40 16.18 -19.04
C PHE A 91 -17.85 16.64 -19.23
N GLY A 92 -18.08 17.95 -19.25
CA GLY A 92 -19.42 18.54 -19.43
C GLY A 92 -20.34 18.44 -18.20
N ARG A 93 -19.84 17.97 -17.05
CA ARG A 93 -20.56 17.95 -15.77
C ARG A 93 -19.98 18.95 -14.78
N GLU A 94 -20.86 19.53 -13.97
CA GLU A 94 -20.47 20.37 -12.84
C GLU A 94 -20.10 19.52 -11.62
N TRP A 95 -18.97 19.86 -10.99
CA TRP A 95 -18.46 19.23 -9.78
C TRP A 95 -18.04 20.29 -8.76
N THR A 96 -18.27 20.01 -7.48
CA THR A 96 -17.71 20.82 -6.38
C THR A 96 -16.27 20.41 -6.15
N ALA A 97 -15.34 21.35 -6.30
CA ALA A 97 -13.91 21.15 -6.07
C ALA A 97 -13.40 22.01 -4.91
N LEU A 98 -12.43 21.46 -4.16
CA LEU A 98 -11.71 22.17 -3.12
C LEU A 98 -10.64 23.07 -3.76
N LEU A 99 -10.56 24.34 -3.34
CA LEU A 99 -9.44 25.21 -3.70
C LEU A 99 -8.32 24.99 -2.68
N ASP A 100 -7.26 24.32 -3.12
CA ASP A 100 -6.12 23.94 -2.28
C ASP A 100 -4.83 24.57 -2.81
N THR A 101 -4.25 25.51 -2.05
CA THR A 101 -2.97 26.15 -2.39
C THR A 101 -1.76 25.32 -1.97
N GLY A 102 -1.97 24.24 -1.20
CA GLY A 102 -0.92 23.33 -0.73
C GLY A 102 -0.60 22.21 -1.72
N SER A 103 -1.33 22.13 -2.84
CA SER A 103 -1.17 21.09 -3.86
C SER A 103 -0.76 21.71 -5.20
N GLU A 104 0.34 21.22 -5.78
CA GLU A 104 0.79 21.62 -7.13
C GLU A 104 -0.07 20.98 -8.24
N ILE A 105 -0.74 19.89 -7.92
CA ILE A 105 -1.59 19.11 -8.83
C ILE A 105 -3.03 19.08 -8.37
N SER A 106 -3.95 18.93 -9.32
CA SER A 106 -5.36 18.64 -9.03
C SER A 106 -5.58 17.13 -8.98
N ILE A 107 -6.29 16.65 -7.95
CA ILE A 107 -6.63 15.24 -7.78
C ILE A 107 -8.13 15.06 -7.99
N LEU A 108 -8.50 14.09 -8.84
CA LEU A 108 -9.90 13.79 -9.17
C LEU A 108 -10.24 12.36 -8.73
N PRO A 109 -11.40 12.13 -8.08
CA PRO A 109 -11.86 10.78 -7.80
C PRO A 109 -12.07 10.00 -9.11
N GLY A 110 -11.65 8.74 -9.15
CA GLY A 110 -11.86 7.89 -10.34
C GLY A 110 -13.34 7.74 -10.74
N GLN A 111 -14.28 7.98 -9.82
CA GLN A 111 -15.70 8.04 -10.10
C GLN A 111 -16.07 9.12 -11.14
N VAL A 112 -15.35 10.24 -11.21
CA VAL A 112 -15.57 11.27 -12.23
C VAL A 112 -15.37 10.68 -13.63
N LEU A 113 -14.28 9.91 -13.83
CA LEU A 113 -13.99 9.25 -15.10
C LEU A 113 -14.95 8.09 -15.40
N ARG A 114 -15.40 7.35 -14.38
CA ARG A 114 -16.44 6.31 -14.53
C ARG A 114 -17.79 6.93 -14.95
N GLN A 115 -18.13 8.09 -14.39
CA GLN A 115 -19.34 8.81 -14.77
C GLN A 115 -19.24 9.32 -16.20
N ALA A 116 -18.12 9.95 -16.58
CA ALA A 116 -17.89 10.41 -17.95
C ALA A 116 -18.06 9.29 -18.99
N ARG A 117 -17.56 8.07 -18.70
CA ARG A 117 -17.81 6.89 -19.55
C ARG A 117 -19.29 6.56 -19.70
N THR A 118 -20.03 6.59 -18.59
CA THR A 118 -21.47 6.35 -18.59
C THR A 118 -22.20 7.40 -19.44
N ASP A 119 -21.65 8.61 -19.52
CA ASP A 119 -22.16 9.72 -20.32
C ASP A 119 -21.75 9.65 -21.80
N GLY A 120 -21.03 8.59 -22.20
CA GLY A 120 -20.59 8.37 -23.58
C GLY A 120 -19.25 9.01 -23.94
N VAL A 121 -18.49 9.53 -22.96
CA VAL A 121 -17.13 10.03 -23.20
C VAL A 121 -16.17 8.86 -23.38
N ASP A 122 -15.37 8.89 -24.44
CA ASP A 122 -14.33 7.91 -24.69
C ASP A 122 -13.06 8.29 -23.93
N ILE A 123 -13.01 7.94 -22.64
CA ILE A 123 -11.91 8.36 -21.76
C ILE A 123 -10.54 7.80 -22.16
N ASP A 124 -10.49 6.70 -22.92
CA ASP A 124 -9.21 6.12 -23.36
C ASP A 124 -8.58 6.96 -24.48
N ARG A 125 -9.42 7.68 -25.23
CA ARG A 125 -9.01 8.60 -26.29
C ARG A 125 -8.86 10.03 -25.77
N ASP A 126 -9.82 10.47 -24.97
CA ASP A 126 -10.00 11.88 -24.60
C ASP A 126 -9.17 12.27 -23.36
N VAL A 127 -8.62 11.30 -22.61
CA VAL A 127 -7.72 11.54 -21.47
C VAL A 127 -6.31 11.07 -21.81
N VAL A 128 -5.38 12.02 -21.88
CA VAL A 128 -3.97 11.74 -22.15
C VAL A 128 -3.28 11.31 -20.85
N GLU A 129 -2.63 10.15 -20.87
CA GLU A 129 -1.79 9.68 -19.76
C GLU A 129 -0.33 10.09 -19.97
N HIS A 130 0.30 10.61 -18.91
CA HIS A 130 1.73 10.89 -18.87
C HIS A 130 2.44 9.86 -17.98
N PRO A 131 3.55 9.26 -18.44
CA PRO A 131 4.31 8.24 -17.69
C PRO A 131 5.06 8.81 -16.49
#